data_AF-A0A4R5KGI2-F1
#
_entry.id   AF-A0A4R5KGI2-F1
#
_cell.length_a   1.000
_cell.length_b   1.000
_cell.length_c   1.000
_cell.angle_alpha   90.00
_cell.angle_beta   90.00
_cell.angle_gamma   90.00
#
_symmetry.space_group_name_H-M   'P 1'
#
loop_
_entity.id
_entity.type
_entity.pdbx_description
1 polymer ?
#
loop_
_entity_poly.entity_id
_entity_poly.type
_entity_poly.pdbx_seq_one_letter_code
_entity_poly.pdbx_strand_id
1 'polypeptide(L)'
;MGGGEFDSRNLFPVGTVTEDPATGSAAAAFGAYLRLLSLVQTPSRVIVHQGSHVGRPSVLTVDIPPHGGIVVGGEAVEIAEAS
;
A
#
# COMPACT_ATOMS: atom_id res chain seq x y z
N MET A 1 -6.65 6.36 18.78
CA MET A 1 -5.91 5.12 18.50
C MET A 1 -5.19 5.34 17.19
N GLY A 2 -3.86 5.39 17.25
CA GLY A 2 -2.99 5.78 16.13
C GLY A 2 -2.94 4.72 15.04
N GLY A 3 -2.48 5.14 13.86
CA GLY A 3 -2.34 4.32 12.66
C GLY A 3 -1.69 2.96 12.89
N GLY A 4 -2.21 1.94 12.20
CA GLY A 4 -1.64 0.60 12.18
C GLY A 4 -0.60 0.42 11.07
N GLU A 5 0.33 -0.50 11.29
CA GLU A 5 1.23 -1.03 10.27
C GLU A 5 0.71 -2.39 9.79
N PHE A 6 0.76 -2.62 8.48
CA PHE A 6 0.24 -3.83 7.86
C PHE A 6 1.24 -4.39 6.85
N ASP A 7 1.50 -5.68 6.90
CA ASP A 7 2.15 -6.40 5.80
C ASP A 7 1.12 -6.80 4.75
N SER A 8 1.52 -6.72 3.49
CA SER A 8 0.67 -7.06 2.35
C SER A 8 1.43 -7.77 1.24
N ARG A 9 0.68 -8.44 0.36
CA ARG A 9 1.17 -9.13 -0.84
C ARG A 9 0.15 -8.96 -1.96
N ASN A 10 0.63 -8.86 -3.20
CA ASN A 10 -0.22 -8.79 -4.39
C ASN A 10 0.24 -9.81 -5.44
N LEU A 11 -0.38 -11.00 -5.39
CA LEU A 11 0.03 -12.18 -6.16
C LEU A 11 -0.62 -12.20 -7.54
N PHE A 12 0.18 -12.50 -8.56
CA PHE A 12 -0.32 -12.80 -9.91
C PHE A 12 -0.03 -14.27 -10.24
N PRO A 13 -1.06 -15.13 -10.29
CA PRO A 13 -0.86 -16.56 -10.53
C PRO A 13 -0.49 -16.89 -11.99
N VAL A 14 -0.58 -15.92 -12.90
CA VAL A 14 -0.33 -16.09 -14.33
C VAL A 14 0.56 -14.95 -14.83
N GLY A 15 1.66 -15.31 -15.51
CA GLY A 15 2.60 -14.34 -16.11
C GLY A 15 4.04 -14.49 -15.63
N THR A 16 4.92 -13.61 -16.11
CA THR A 16 6.34 -13.57 -15.76
C THR A 16 6.61 -12.88 -14.41
N VAL A 17 5.68 -12.03 -13.95
CA VAL A 17 5.68 -11.43 -12.62
C VAL A 17 4.77 -12.27 -11.74
N THR A 18 5.31 -12.86 -10.69
CA THR A 18 4.55 -13.70 -9.75
C THR A 18 3.92 -12.90 -8.61
N GLU A 19 4.49 -11.75 -8.27
CA GLU A 19 4.04 -10.86 -7.21
C GLU A 19 4.52 -9.43 -7.49
N ASP A 20 3.64 -8.44 -7.31
CA ASP A 20 3.99 -7.03 -7.38
C ASP A 20 4.59 -6.55 -6.04
N PRO A 21 5.78 -5.94 -6.05
CA PRO A 21 6.40 -5.46 -4.82
C PRO A 21 5.76 -4.21 -4.22
N ALA A 22 5.00 -3.42 -4.98
CA ALA A 22 4.37 -2.19 -4.49
C ALA A 22 3.11 -1.81 -5.27
N THR A 23 1.94 -2.17 -4.75
CA THR A 23 0.65 -2.01 -5.44
C THR A 23 -0.17 -0.85 -4.86
N GLY A 24 0.11 0.37 -5.30
CA GLY A 24 -0.53 1.58 -4.78
C GLY A 24 -2.07 1.59 -4.89
N SER A 25 -2.63 1.06 -5.98
CA SER A 25 -4.09 0.96 -6.16
C SER A 25 -4.74 0.00 -5.14
N ALA A 26 -4.08 -1.12 -4.82
CA ALA A 26 -4.54 -2.04 -3.79
C ALA A 26 -4.43 -1.42 -2.39
N ALA A 27 -3.38 -0.66 -2.11
CA ALA A 27 -3.25 0.09 -0.85
C ALA A 27 -4.38 1.14 -0.69
N ALA A 28 -4.78 1.82 -1.77
CA ALA A 28 -5.93 2.72 -1.76
C ALA A 28 -7.24 1.97 -1.44
N ALA A 29 -7.47 0.83 -2.10
CA ALA A 29 -8.64 -0.01 -1.84
C ALA A 29 -8.66 -0.54 -0.41
N PHE A 30 -7.51 -0.92 0.14
CA PHE A 30 -7.35 -1.35 1.52
C PHE A 30 -7.70 -0.23 2.52
N GLY A 31 -7.22 0.99 2.30
CA GLY A 31 -7.60 2.15 3.12
C GLY A 31 -9.11 2.42 3.10
N ALA A 32 -9.74 2.30 1.92
CA ALA A 32 -11.20 2.44 1.79
C ALA A 32 -11.94 1.33 2.53
N TYR A 33 -11.43 0.10 2.48
CA TYR A 33 -11.97 -1.06 3.18
C TYR A 33 -11.93 -0.89 4.70
N LEU A 34 -10.79 -0.45 5.25
CA LEU A 34 -10.66 -0.15 6.69
C LEU A 34 -11.67 0.92 7.15
N ARG A 35 -11.86 1.98 6.35
CA ARG A 35 -12.88 3.02 6.62
C ARG A 35 -14.29 2.45 6.57
N LEU A 36 -14.62 1.71 5.51
CA LEU A 36 -15.94 1.13 5.28
C LEU A 36 -16.38 0.25 6.46
N LEU A 37 -15.45 -0.53 7.01
CA LEU A 37 -15.72 -1.43 8.13
C LEU A 37 -15.53 -0.79 9.50
N SER A 38 -15.24 0.51 9.58
CA SER A 38 -14.96 1.24 10.83
C SER A 38 -13.84 0.59 11.66
N LEU A 39 -12.88 -0.08 11.00
CA LEU A 39 -11.71 -0.71 11.65
C LEU A 39 -10.65 0.32 12.04
N VAL A 40 -10.77 1.55 11.55
CA VAL A 40 -9.98 2.72 11.95
C VAL A 40 -10.91 3.90 12.22
N GLN A 41 -10.51 4.77 13.14
CA GLN A 41 -11.20 6.05 13.36
C GLN A 41 -10.69 7.07 12.36
N THR A 42 -11.58 7.65 11.54
CA THR A 42 -11.18 8.67 10.54
C THR A 42 -11.17 10.08 11.13
N PRO A 43 -10.27 10.98 10.69
CA PRO A 43 -9.19 10.73 9.73
C PRO A 43 -8.11 9.80 10.31
N SER A 44 -7.56 8.93 9.47
CA SER A 44 -6.48 8.02 9.85
C SER A 44 -5.38 7.99 8.80
N ARG A 45 -4.20 7.54 9.21
CA ARG A 45 -3.09 7.17 8.33
C ARG A 45 -2.65 5.76 8.71
N VAL A 46 -2.42 4.90 7.72
CA VAL A 46 -1.82 3.57 7.94
C VAL A 46 -0.59 3.42 7.07
N ILE A 47 0.33 2.55 7.51
CA ILE A 47 1.53 2.18 6.75
C ILE A 47 1.34 0.76 6.23
N VAL A 48 1.59 0.56 4.94
CA VAL A 48 1.53 -0.75 4.28
C VAL A 48 2.94 -1.12 3.80
N HIS A 49 3.48 -2.19 4.37
CA HIS A 49 4.70 -2.83 3.93
C HIS A 49 4.37 -3.88 2.86
N GLN A 50 5.11 -3.88 1.74
CA GLN A 50 4.91 -4.83 0.64
C GLN A 50 6.25 -5.23 0.00
N GLY A 51 6.28 -6.38 -0.66
CA GLY A 51 7.40 -6.77 -1.53
C GLY A 51 8.60 -7.39 -0.84
N SER A 52 8.61 -7.51 0.49
CA SER A 52 9.66 -8.21 1.25
C SER A 52 9.87 -9.66 0.80
N HIS A 53 8.77 -10.36 0.47
CA HIS A 53 8.77 -11.76 0.01
C HIS A 53 9.43 -11.96 -1.36
N VAL A 54 9.52 -10.90 -2.17
CA VAL A 54 10.20 -10.89 -3.48
C VAL A 54 11.48 -10.06 -3.48
N GLY A 55 12.02 -9.74 -2.29
CA GLY A 55 13.29 -9.04 -2.13
C GLY A 55 13.26 -7.55 -2.54
N ARG A 56 12.07 -6.95 -2.65
CA ARG A 56 11.87 -5.55 -3.04
C ARG A 56 10.99 -4.82 -2.01
N PRO A 57 11.49 -4.62 -0.78
CA PRO A 57 10.70 -4.00 0.29
C PRO A 57 10.28 -2.58 -0.09
N SER A 58 8.99 -2.32 0.02
CA SER A 58 8.37 -1.03 -0.30
C SER A 58 7.45 -0.61 0.84
N VAL A 59 7.38 0.70 1.09
CA VAL A 59 6.56 1.31 2.14
C VAL A 59 5.56 2.26 1.49
N LEU A 60 4.27 1.99 1.66
CA LEU A 60 3.17 2.84 1.18
C LEU A 60 2.48 3.52 2.37
N THR A 61 2.34 4.83 2.30
CA THR A 61 1.54 5.61 3.24
C THR A 61 0.13 5.76 2.68
N VAL A 62 -0.88 5.42 3.48
CA VAL A 62 -2.29 5.49 3.08
C VAL A 62 -3.05 6.43 4.00
N ASP A 63 -3.43 7.59 3.45
CA ASP A 63 -4.25 8.59 4.13
C ASP A 63 -5.74 8.34 3.88
N ILE A 64 -6.48 8.20 4.98
CA ILE A 64 -7.88 7.79 5.03
C ILE A 64 -8.73 8.95 5.58
N PRO A 65 -9.20 9.87 4.73
CA PRO A 65 -10.09 10.94 5.14
C PRO A 65 -11.49 10.40 5.50
N PRO A 66 -12.32 11.15 6.26
CA PRO A 66 -13.67 10.71 6.61
C PRO A 66 -14.60 10.53 5.40
N HIS A 67 -14.35 11.25 4.31
CA HIS A 67 -15.11 11.20 3.06
C HIS A 67 -14.19 11.43 1.87
N GLY A 68 -14.66 11.08 0.67
CA GLY A 68 -13.87 11.22 -0.56
C GLY A 68 -12.86 10.09 -0.77
N GLY A 69 -11.88 10.36 -1.65
CA GLY A 69 -10.87 9.40 -2.07
C GLY A 69 -9.82 9.10 -1.00
N ILE A 70 -9.15 7.96 -1.15
CA ILE A 70 -7.97 7.58 -0.37
C ILE A 70 -6.73 8.12 -1.06
N VAL A 71 -5.81 8.71 -0.30
CA VAL A 71 -4.56 9.24 -0.85
C VAL A 71 -3.43 8.27 -0.51
N VAL A 72 -2.69 7.84 -1.52
CA VAL A 72 -1.54 6.94 -1.36
C VAL A 72 -0.28 7.69 -1.73
N GLY A 73 0.73 7.59 -0.88
CA GLY A 73 2.05 8.14 -1.10
C GLY A 73 3.15 7.14 -0.75
N GLY A 74 4.37 7.46 -1.14
CA GLY A 74 5.58 6.69 -0.87
C GLY A 74 6.79 7.46 -1.36
N GLU A 75 7.97 7.09 -0.86
CA GLU A 75 9.22 7.64 -1.37
C GLU A 75 9.57 6.99 -2.72
N ALA A 76 10.25 7.74 -3.56
CA ALA A 76 10.78 7.26 -4.83
C ALA A 76 12.24 7.71 -4.96
N VAL A 77 13.06 6.84 -5.56
CA VAL A 77 14.45 7.13 -5.90
C VAL A 77 14.64 6.87 -7.39
N GLU A 78 15.40 7.72 -8.06
CA GLU A 78 15.78 7.52 -9.46
C GLU A 78 16.71 6.31 -9.57
N ILE A 79 16.40 5.39 -10.49
CA ILE A 79 17.24 4.25 -10.81
C ILE A 79 17.93 4.57 -12.13
N ALA A 80 19.26 4.53 -12.13
CA ALA A 80 20.06 4.79 -13.33
C ALA A 80 19.59 3.89 -14.49
N GLU A 81 19.57 4.42 -15.71
CA GLU A 81 19.21 3.64 -16.88
C GLU A 81 20.16 2.44 -17.07
N ALA A 82 19.59 1.34 -17.53
CA ALA A 82 20.38 0.17 -17.90
C ALA A 82 21.27 0.54 -19.11
N SER A 83 22.58 0.42 -18.91
CA SER A 83 23.60 0.53 -19.96
C SER A 83 23.45 -0.52 -21.05
#